data_AF-A0A0F8GTY4-F1
#
_entry.id   AF-A0A0F8GTY4-F1
#
_cell.length_a   1.000
_cell.length_b   1.000
_cell.length_c   1.000
_cell.angle_alpha   90.00
_cell.angle_beta   90.00
_cell.angle_gamma   90.00
#
_symmetry.space_group_name_H-M   'P 1'
#
loop_
_entity.id
_entity.type
_entity.pdbx_description
1 polymer ?
#
loop_
_entity_poly.entity_id
_entity_poly.type
_entity_poly.pdbx_seq_one_letter_code
_entity_poly.pdbx_strand_id
1 'polypeptide(L)'
;MALEPGILAGFLVIFLAVLLGPFKIHVIEENLEPFLLVCGIAAMTLSGFVKIPGEETGWRMEIIEESLTSPLHVGDIFGIPIGIFQIVLVVGLIIYKWHDPIHKAIRKLTDILSVKVLGFLLIVVLGLSSSVMSAILAAIILVEVVNAMPLPRKSKIDLTIIACFSIGLGAALTPLGEPL
;
A
#
# COMPACT_ATOMS: atom_id res chain seq x y z
N MET A 1 -32.43 9.74 1.76
CA MET A 1 -31.66 10.86 2.34
C MET A 1 -30.63 11.27 1.32
N ALA A 2 -30.86 12.37 0.60
CA ALA A 2 -29.94 12.81 -0.44
C ALA A 2 -28.82 13.62 0.22
N LEU A 3 -27.58 13.17 0.06
CA LEU A 3 -26.41 14.00 0.36
C LEU A 3 -26.55 15.30 -0.45
N GLU A 4 -26.25 16.45 0.14
CA GLU A 4 -26.30 17.69 -0.63
C GLU A 4 -25.40 17.56 -1.88
N PRO A 5 -25.90 17.91 -3.07
CA PRO A 5 -25.17 17.67 -4.31
C PRO A 5 -23.79 18.35 -4.34
N GLY A 6 -23.63 19.47 -3.61
CA GLY A 6 -22.35 20.14 -3.43
C GLY A 6 -21.32 19.32 -2.65
N ILE A 7 -21.72 18.60 -1.60
CA ILE A 7 -20.81 17.77 -0.80
C ILE A 7 -20.40 16.53 -1.59
N LEU A 8 -21.35 15.90 -2.29
CA LEU A 8 -21.07 14.78 -3.17
C LEU A 8 -20.07 15.15 -4.28
N ALA A 9 -20.27 16.32 -4.90
CA ALA A 9 -19.32 16.86 -5.87
C ALA A 9 -17.94 17.09 -5.24
N GLY A 10 -17.87 17.61 -4.01
CA GLY A 10 -16.62 17.77 -3.27
C GLY A 10 -15.86 16.46 -3.07
N PHE A 11 -16.53 15.40 -2.60
CA PHE A 11 -15.89 14.09 -2.46
C PHE A 11 -15.48 13.49 -3.80
N LEU A 12 -16.29 13.67 -4.85
CA LEU A 12 -15.94 13.21 -6.20
C LEU A 12 -14.68 13.91 -6.73
N VAL A 13 -14.52 15.21 -6.47
CA VAL A 13 -13.32 15.96 -6.82
C VAL A 13 -12.10 15.43 -6.04
N ILE A 14 -12.22 15.20 -4.73
CA ILE A 14 -11.13 14.62 -3.94
C ILE A 14 -10.75 13.24 -4.46
N PHE A 15 -11.73 12.39 -4.73
CA PHE A 15 -11.50 11.05 -5.27
C PHE A 15 -10.77 11.08 -6.61
N LEU A 16 -11.20 11.95 -7.54
CA LEU A 16 -10.51 12.13 -8.82
C LEU A 16 -9.10 12.71 -8.64
N ALA A 17 -8.90 13.61 -7.68
CA ALA A 17 -7.59 14.16 -7.37
C ALA A 17 -6.64 13.06 -6.85
N VAL A 18 -7.09 12.19 -5.95
CA VAL A 18 -6.28 11.07 -5.44
C VAL A 18 -5.93 10.08 -6.57
N LEU A 19 -6.88 9.80 -7.45
CA LEU A 19 -6.69 8.81 -8.52
C LEU A 19 -5.80 9.32 -9.67
N LEU A 20 -5.93 10.59 -10.05
CA LEU A 20 -5.25 11.16 -11.23
C LEU A 20 -4.08 12.08 -10.88
N GLY A 21 -4.06 12.66 -9.69
CA GLY A 21 -3.05 13.62 -9.24
C GLY A 21 -1.62 13.09 -9.35
N PRO A 22 -1.31 11.92 -8.76
CA PRO A 22 0.03 11.33 -8.80
C PRO A 22 0.56 11.08 -10.22
N PHE A 23 -0.30 10.73 -11.17
CA PHE A 23 0.11 10.41 -12.54
C PHE A 23 0.23 11.63 -13.45
N LYS A 24 -0.41 12.76 -13.09
CA LYS A 24 -0.41 13.98 -13.92
C LYS A 24 0.56 15.05 -13.45
N ILE A 25 0.81 15.14 -12.14
CA ILE A 25 1.55 16.26 -11.55
C ILE A 25 2.79 15.72 -10.85
N HIS A 26 3.97 16.02 -11.41
CA HIS A 26 5.25 15.54 -10.89
C HIS A 26 5.52 15.98 -9.43
N VAL A 27 5.06 17.19 -9.06
CA VAL A 27 5.17 17.67 -7.66
C VAL A 27 4.38 16.78 -6.69
N ILE A 28 3.21 16.29 -7.11
CA ILE A 28 2.38 15.37 -6.31
C ILE A 28 3.03 13.98 -6.28
N GLU A 29 3.57 13.53 -7.40
CA GLU A 29 4.32 12.27 -7.50
C GLU A 29 5.49 12.22 -6.50
N GLU A 30 6.28 13.29 -6.42
CA GLU A 30 7.41 13.38 -5.48
C GLU A 30 6.97 13.57 -4.02
N ASN A 31 5.77 14.10 -3.78
CA ASN A 31 5.26 14.47 -2.45
C ASN A 31 3.90 13.80 -2.16
N LEU A 32 3.81 12.49 -2.38
CA LEU A 32 2.57 11.73 -2.23
C LEU A 32 1.99 11.77 -0.82
N GLU A 33 2.85 11.66 0.20
CA GLU A 33 2.43 11.65 1.60
C GLU A 33 1.72 12.95 2.04
N PRO A 34 2.33 14.15 1.89
CA PRO A 34 1.64 15.39 2.25
C PRO A 34 0.43 15.67 1.36
N PHE A 35 0.44 15.21 0.10
CA PHE A 35 -0.73 15.31 -0.77
C PHE A 35 -1.93 14.49 -0.22
N LEU A 36 -1.71 13.22 0.13
CA LEU A 36 -2.74 12.36 0.70
C LEU A 36 -3.24 12.91 2.05
N LEU A 37 -2.34 13.47 2.87
CA LEU A 37 -2.71 14.14 4.12
C LEU A 37 -3.66 15.31 3.88
N VAL A 38 -3.35 16.19 2.92
CA VAL A 38 -4.21 17.32 2.55
C VAL A 38 -5.57 16.84 2.03
N CYS A 39 -5.60 15.80 1.19
CA CYS A 39 -6.84 15.18 0.74
C CYS A 39 -7.66 14.61 1.92
N GLY A 40 -7.01 13.98 2.90
CA GLY A 40 -7.65 13.49 4.12
C GLY A 40 -8.26 14.60 4.97
N ILE A 41 -7.51 15.69 5.22
CA ILE A 41 -7.98 16.88 5.93
C ILE A 41 -9.18 17.51 5.20
N ALA A 42 -9.09 17.62 3.87
CA ALA A 42 -10.18 18.16 3.05
C ALA A 42 -11.43 17.26 3.11
N ALA A 43 -11.25 15.93 3.05
CA ALA A 43 -12.34 14.97 3.17
C ALA A 43 -13.00 15.04 4.56
N MET A 44 -12.21 15.11 5.64
CA MET A 44 -12.72 15.27 7.02
C MET A 44 -13.50 16.57 7.19
N THR A 45 -13.03 17.65 6.58
CA THR A 45 -13.71 18.95 6.62
C THR A 45 -15.03 18.91 5.84
N LEU A 46 -15.06 18.28 4.66
CA LEU A 46 -16.30 18.06 3.90
C LEU A 46 -17.29 17.16 4.63
N SER A 47 -16.80 16.11 5.29
CA SER A 47 -17.62 15.22 6.12
C SER A 47 -18.31 15.97 7.26
N GLY A 48 -17.69 17.00 7.85
CA GLY A 48 -18.31 17.81 8.90
C GLY A 48 -19.51 18.65 8.46
N PHE A 49 -19.69 18.87 7.15
CA PHE A 49 -20.88 19.55 6.64
C PHE A 49 -22.06 18.60 6.39
N VAL A 50 -21.86 17.28 6.51
CA VAL A 50 -22.89 16.27 6.26
C VAL A 50 -23.77 16.10 7.48
N LYS A 51 -25.01 16.60 7.45
CA LYS A 51 -25.95 16.39 8.56
C LYS A 51 -26.71 15.06 8.38
N ILE A 52 -26.25 14.00 9.04
CA ILE A 52 -27.01 12.75 9.19
C ILE A 52 -27.75 12.83 10.54
N PRO A 53 -29.08 12.72 10.59
CA PRO A 53 -29.82 12.77 11.84
C PRO A 53 -29.42 11.58 12.72
N GLY A 54 -28.87 11.89 13.90
CA GLY A 54 -28.43 10.90 14.89
C GLY A 54 -26.93 10.60 14.89
N GLU A 55 -26.15 11.12 13.94
CA GLU A 55 -24.71 10.85 13.82
C GLU A 55 -23.92 12.16 13.77
N GLU A 56 -22.85 12.26 14.57
CA GLU A 56 -21.90 13.37 14.48
C GLU A 56 -20.85 13.07 13.40
N THR A 57 -20.83 13.89 12.35
CA THR A 57 -19.94 13.73 11.20
C THR A 57 -18.81 14.78 11.24
N GLY A 58 -17.66 14.45 10.66
CA GLY A 58 -16.50 15.36 10.57
C GLY A 58 -15.47 15.16 11.68
N TRP A 59 -14.84 16.25 12.11
CA TRP A 59 -13.72 16.24 13.05
C TRP A 59 -14.16 15.80 14.45
N ARG A 60 -13.67 14.63 14.89
CA ARG A 60 -13.89 14.11 16.24
C ARG A 60 -12.56 13.75 16.88
N MET A 61 -12.46 13.93 18.20
CA MET A 61 -11.24 13.57 18.94
C MET A 61 -10.89 12.09 18.77
N GLU A 62 -11.90 11.23 18.73
CA GLU A 62 -11.72 9.79 18.47
C GLU A 62 -11.04 9.51 17.12
N ILE A 63 -11.37 10.25 16.07
CA ILE A 63 -10.76 10.05 14.73
C ILE A 63 -9.31 10.53 14.72
N ILE A 64 -9.03 11.63 15.42
CA ILE A 64 -7.65 12.16 15.54
C ILE A 64 -6.79 11.20 16.35
N GLU A 65 -7.32 10.70 17.46
CA GLU A 65 -6.66 9.70 18.30
C GLU A 65 -6.39 8.43 17.50
N GLU A 66 -7.42 7.87 16.86
CA GLU A 66 -7.29 6.69 15.99
C GLU A 66 -6.24 6.93 14.90
N SER A 67 -6.30 8.04 14.17
CA SER A 67 -5.34 8.34 13.09
C SER A 67 -3.87 8.40 13.57
N LEU A 68 -3.63 8.75 14.83
CA LEU A 68 -2.29 8.79 15.44
C LEU A 68 -1.87 7.43 16.04
N THR A 69 -2.83 6.64 16.53
CA THR A 69 -2.56 5.37 17.18
C THR A 69 -2.52 4.20 16.20
N SER A 70 -3.32 4.20 15.12
CA SER A 70 -3.40 3.09 14.15
C SER A 70 -2.04 2.70 13.56
N PRO A 71 -1.11 3.62 13.20
CA PRO A 71 0.21 3.22 12.69
C PRO A 71 1.05 2.42 13.71
N LEU A 72 0.80 2.61 15.00
CA LEU A 72 1.55 2.03 16.11
C LEU A 72 0.85 0.84 16.77
N HIS A 73 -0.48 0.79 16.72
CA HIS A 73 -1.31 -0.20 17.41
C HIS A 73 -2.41 -0.69 16.45
N VAL A 74 -2.16 -1.80 15.77
CA VAL A 74 -3.17 -2.47 14.93
C VAL A 74 -3.71 -3.73 15.62
N GLY A 75 -2.86 -4.44 16.35
CA GLY A 75 -3.29 -5.60 17.13
C GLY A 75 -2.26 -6.05 18.14
N ASP A 76 -2.71 -6.87 19.09
CA ASP A 76 -1.86 -7.43 20.13
C ASP A 76 -1.45 -8.86 19.77
N ILE A 77 -0.15 -9.11 19.65
CA ILE A 77 0.41 -10.46 19.50
C ILE A 77 1.27 -10.74 20.73
N PHE A 78 0.90 -11.77 21.50
CA PHE A 78 1.58 -12.14 22.76
C PHE A 78 1.68 -10.98 23.78
N GLY A 79 0.71 -10.07 23.81
CA GLY A 79 0.68 -8.94 24.76
C GLY A 79 1.60 -7.76 24.40
N ILE A 80 2.17 -7.76 23.19
CA ILE A 80 2.92 -6.63 22.64
C ILE A 80 2.09 -6.01 21.51
N PRO A 81 1.84 -4.69 21.53
CA PRO A 81 1.14 -4.04 20.45
C PRO A 81 2.00 -3.99 19.20
N ILE A 82 1.47 -4.55 18.12
CA ILE A 82 2.10 -4.57 16.81
C ILE A 82 1.32 -3.61 15.90
N GLY A 83 1.98 -2.55 15.48
CA GLY A 83 1.54 -1.66 14.42
C GLY A 83 2.24 -1.95 13.09
N ILE A 84 1.78 -1.27 12.05
CA ILE A 84 2.37 -1.34 10.70
C ILE A 84 3.85 -0.95 10.73
N PHE A 85 4.18 0.10 11.50
CA PHE A 85 5.56 0.57 11.63
C PHE A 85 6.49 -0.53 12.16
N GLN A 86 6.10 -1.25 13.20
CA GLN A 86 6.89 -2.31 13.82
C GLN A 86 7.11 -3.47 12.86
N ILE A 87 6.07 -3.93 12.15
CA ILE A 87 6.18 -5.04 11.19
C ILE A 87 7.13 -4.66 10.07
N VAL A 88 6.92 -3.50 9.45
CA VAL A 88 7.73 -3.04 8.32
C VAL A 88 9.19 -2.84 8.74
N LEU A 89 9.44 -2.25 9.90
CA LEU A 89 10.78 -2.03 10.42
C LEU A 89 11.50 -3.36 10.70
N VAL A 90 10.85 -4.30 11.38
CA VAL A 90 11.45 -5.60 11.71
C VAL A 90 11.73 -6.41 10.45
N VAL A 91 10.76 -6.51 9.53
CA VAL A 91 10.94 -7.22 8.26
C VAL A 91 12.04 -6.56 7.42
N GLY A 92 12.03 -5.23 7.32
CA GLY A 92 13.07 -4.48 6.62
C GLY A 92 14.47 -4.76 7.18
N LEU A 93 14.60 -4.80 8.51
CA LEU A 93 15.88 -5.11 9.18
C LEU A 93 16.32 -6.56 8.96
N ILE A 94 15.38 -7.52 8.98
CA ILE A 94 15.66 -8.93 8.69
C ILE A 94 16.20 -9.07 7.27
N ILE A 95 15.52 -8.46 6.28
CA ILE A 95 15.94 -8.49 4.88
C ILE A 95 17.31 -7.84 4.71
N TYR A 96 17.54 -6.67 5.32
CA TYR A 96 18.84 -6.01 5.29
C TYR A 96 19.97 -6.89 5.82
N LYS A 97 19.75 -7.59 6.94
CA LYS A 97 20.76 -8.49 7.52
C LYS A 97 20.98 -9.76 6.70
N TRP A 98 19.95 -10.28 6.05
CA TRP A 98 19.97 -11.55 5.31
C TRP A 98 20.01 -11.37 3.78
N HIS A 99 20.47 -10.20 3.31
CA HIS A 99 20.51 -9.89 1.89
C HIS A 99 21.35 -10.91 1.08
N ASP A 100 22.48 -11.39 1.64
CA ASP A 100 23.44 -12.25 0.95
C ASP A 100 22.88 -13.65 0.62
N PRO A 101 22.29 -14.38 1.60
CA PRO A 101 21.67 -15.67 1.31
C PRO A 101 20.46 -15.53 0.39
N ILE A 102 19.66 -14.46 0.53
CA ILE A 102 18.52 -14.18 -0.34
C ILE A 102 18.98 -14.00 -1.78
N HIS A 103 20.01 -13.19 -2.00
CA HIS A 103 20.57 -12.93 -3.32
C HIS A 103 21.15 -14.21 -3.97
N LYS A 104 21.81 -15.07 -3.18
CA LYS A 104 22.28 -16.38 -3.65
C LYS A 104 21.14 -17.34 -3.99
N ALA A 105 20.08 -17.37 -3.18
CA ALA A 105 18.90 -18.20 -3.44
C ALA A 105 18.19 -17.78 -4.74
N ILE A 106 18.02 -16.47 -4.94
CA ILE A 106 17.38 -15.92 -6.15
C ILE A 106 18.22 -16.18 -7.39
N ARG A 107 19.56 -16.04 -7.31
CA ARG A 107 20.44 -16.39 -8.42
C ARG A 107 20.38 -17.87 -8.78
N LYS A 108 20.41 -18.77 -7.79
CA LYS A 108 20.19 -20.21 -8.04
C LYS A 108 18.85 -20.49 -8.70
N LEU A 109 17.77 -19.83 -8.26
CA LEU A 109 16.45 -19.98 -8.86
C LEU A 109 16.41 -19.44 -10.30
N THR A 110 17.13 -18.36 -10.58
CA THR A 110 17.25 -17.73 -11.90
C THR A 110 18.12 -18.56 -12.85
N ASP A 111 19.13 -19.28 -12.34
CA ASP A 111 19.95 -20.19 -13.14
C ASP A 111 19.20 -21.48 -13.52
N ILE A 112 18.24 -21.89 -12.70
CA ILE A 112 17.38 -23.06 -12.96
C ILE A 112 16.18 -22.69 -13.85
N LEU A 113 15.69 -21.45 -13.76
CA LEU A 113 14.44 -21.01 -14.38
C LEU A 113 14.66 -19.77 -15.27
N SER A 114 14.21 -19.82 -16.53
CA SER A 114 14.29 -18.66 -17.43
C SER A 114 13.66 -17.41 -16.79
N VAL A 115 14.33 -16.27 -16.90
CA VAL A 115 13.93 -14.99 -16.27
C VAL A 115 12.48 -14.59 -16.57
N LYS A 116 11.96 -14.97 -17.75
CA LYS A 116 10.56 -14.76 -18.13
C LYS A 116 9.58 -15.55 -17.28
N VAL A 117 9.90 -16.82 -16.99
CA VAL A 117 9.08 -17.72 -16.18
C VAL A 117 9.15 -17.31 -14.71
N LEU A 118 10.31 -16.86 -14.24
CA LEU A 118 10.48 -16.33 -12.89
C LEU A 118 9.61 -15.09 -12.68
N GLY A 119 9.62 -14.14 -13.61
CA GLY A 119 8.76 -12.96 -13.56
C GLY A 119 7.27 -13.31 -13.55
N PHE A 120 6.84 -14.25 -14.41
CA PHE A 120 5.46 -14.74 -14.43
C PHE A 120 5.05 -15.38 -13.09
N LEU A 121 5.86 -16.31 -12.58
CA LEU A 121 5.59 -16.99 -11.32
C LEU A 121 5.52 -15.98 -10.16
N LEU A 122 6.44 -15.01 -10.13
CA LEU A 122 6.47 -13.98 -9.11
C LEU A 122 5.20 -13.13 -9.13
N ILE A 123 4.74 -12.68 -10.30
CA ILE A 123 3.51 -11.90 -10.46
C ILE A 123 2.30 -12.71 -9.95
N VAL A 124 2.17 -13.96 -10.39
CA VAL A 124 1.02 -14.81 -10.02
C VAL A 124 1.02 -15.15 -8.54
N VAL A 125 2.17 -15.57 -7.99
CA VAL A 125 2.28 -15.96 -6.59
C VAL A 125 2.06 -14.77 -5.68
N LEU A 126 2.76 -13.64 -5.91
CA LEU A 126 2.60 -12.44 -5.08
C LEU A 126 1.21 -11.82 -5.23
N GLY A 127 0.64 -11.82 -6.44
CA GLY A 127 -0.73 -11.33 -6.67
C GLY A 127 -1.76 -12.14 -5.89
N LEU A 128 -1.74 -13.48 -6.01
CA LEU A 128 -2.68 -14.34 -5.30
C LEU A 128 -2.44 -14.36 -3.78
N SER A 129 -1.18 -14.31 -3.34
CA SER A 129 -0.87 -14.27 -1.90
C SER A 129 -1.17 -12.91 -1.27
N SER A 130 -1.26 -11.84 -2.07
CA SER A 130 -1.53 -10.49 -1.56
C SER A 130 -2.94 -10.31 -0.99
N SER A 131 -3.88 -11.25 -1.20
CA SER A 131 -5.14 -11.18 -0.44
C SER A 131 -5.01 -11.67 1.00
N VAL A 132 -3.98 -12.45 1.31
CA VAL A 132 -3.71 -13.00 2.65
C VAL A 132 -2.64 -12.19 3.37
N MET A 133 -1.69 -11.62 2.62
CA MET A 133 -0.63 -10.75 3.14
C MET A 133 -1.01 -9.27 2.99
N SER A 134 -0.42 -8.39 3.80
CA SER A 134 -0.48 -6.94 3.54
C SER A 134 0.23 -6.58 2.22
N ALA A 135 -0.36 -5.67 1.44
CA ALA A 135 0.22 -5.17 0.19
C ALA A 135 1.63 -4.56 0.39
N ILE A 136 1.88 -3.98 1.57
CA ILE A 136 3.18 -3.41 1.94
C ILE A 136 4.25 -4.50 1.98
N LEU A 137 3.95 -5.63 2.62
CA LEU A 137 4.88 -6.75 2.74
C LEU A 137 5.16 -7.39 1.38
N ALA A 138 4.12 -7.57 0.56
CA ALA A 138 4.27 -8.07 -0.81
C ALA A 138 5.16 -7.15 -1.67
N ALA A 139 5.01 -5.82 -1.52
CA ALA A 139 5.84 -4.84 -2.21
C ALA A 139 7.31 -4.89 -1.78
N ILE A 140 7.59 -5.04 -0.48
CA ILE A 140 8.97 -5.18 0.03
C ILE A 140 9.64 -6.43 -0.55
N ILE A 141 8.92 -7.57 -0.58
CA ILE A 141 9.44 -8.81 -1.17
C ILE A 141 9.67 -8.63 -2.67
N LEU A 142 8.73 -8.01 -3.39
CA LEU A 142 8.89 -7.71 -4.83
C LEU A 142 10.15 -6.90 -5.09
N VAL A 143 10.40 -5.84 -4.32
CA VAL A 143 11.58 -4.98 -4.45
C VAL A 143 12.86 -5.79 -4.27
N GLU A 144 12.93 -6.63 -3.24
CA GLU A 144 14.12 -7.46 -2.98
C GLU A 144 14.39 -8.43 -4.13
N VAL A 145 13.35 -9.11 -4.63
CA VAL A 145 13.52 -10.08 -5.71
C VAL A 145 13.90 -9.39 -7.02
N VAL A 146 13.25 -8.29 -7.40
CA VAL A 146 13.60 -7.52 -8.62
C VAL A 146 15.01 -6.93 -8.52
N ASN A 147 15.44 -6.52 -7.32
CA ASN A 147 16.81 -6.05 -7.12
C ASN A 147 17.83 -7.17 -7.35
N ALA A 148 17.54 -8.39 -6.88
CA ALA A 148 18.41 -9.54 -7.05
C ALA A 148 18.44 -10.14 -8.47
N MET A 149 17.42 -9.89 -9.30
CA MET A 149 17.42 -10.36 -10.69
C MET A 149 18.45 -9.61 -11.56
N PRO A 150 19.20 -10.32 -12.44
CA PRO A 150 20.17 -9.73 -13.36
C PRO A 150 19.48 -9.16 -14.63
N LEU A 151 18.53 -8.23 -14.44
CA LEU A 151 17.76 -7.61 -15.52
C LEU A 151 18.27 -6.20 -15.86
N PRO A 152 18.16 -5.76 -17.14
CA PRO A 152 18.40 -4.37 -17.50
C PRO A 152 17.35 -3.45 -16.85
N ARG A 153 17.72 -2.21 -16.53
CA ARG A 153 16.87 -1.25 -15.79
C ARG A 153 15.45 -1.12 -16.37
N LYS A 154 15.30 -1.01 -17.68
CA LYS A 154 13.98 -0.90 -18.33
C LYS A 154 13.09 -2.10 -18.01
N SER A 155 13.61 -3.31 -18.16
CA SER A 155 12.84 -4.53 -17.85
C SER A 155 12.54 -4.70 -16.36
N LYS A 156 13.40 -4.19 -15.46
CA LYS A 156 13.07 -4.14 -14.02
C LYS A 156 11.87 -3.24 -13.76
N ILE A 157 11.84 -2.05 -14.34
CA ILE A 157 10.74 -1.10 -14.19
C ILE A 157 9.42 -1.71 -14.72
N ASP A 158 9.44 -2.25 -15.93
CA ASP A 158 8.24 -2.87 -16.53
C ASP A 158 7.71 -4.02 -15.67
N LEU A 159 8.61 -4.88 -15.18
CA LEU A 159 8.26 -5.98 -14.29
C LEU A 159 7.66 -5.48 -12.96
N THR A 160 8.28 -4.47 -12.34
CA THR A 160 7.79 -3.89 -11.10
C THR A 160 6.40 -3.29 -11.28
N ILE A 161 6.16 -2.52 -12.35
CA ILE A 161 4.84 -1.92 -12.61
C ILE A 161 3.77 -3.01 -12.76
N ILE A 162 4.01 -4.03 -13.59
CA ILE A 162 3.06 -5.13 -13.80
C ILE A 162 2.80 -5.89 -12.49
N ALA A 163 3.85 -6.18 -11.71
CA ALA A 163 3.73 -6.87 -10.44
C ALA A 163 2.97 -6.02 -9.40
N CYS A 164 3.21 -4.71 -9.32
CA CYS A 164 2.47 -3.81 -8.42
C CYS A 164 0.99 -3.76 -8.78
N PHE A 165 0.62 -3.70 -10.07
CA PHE A 165 -0.78 -3.83 -10.49
C PHE A 165 -1.37 -5.17 -10.08
N SER A 166 -0.62 -6.27 -10.23
CA SER A 166 -1.06 -7.60 -9.81
C SER A 166 -1.27 -7.71 -8.29
N ILE A 167 -0.38 -7.13 -7.49
CA ILE A 167 -0.50 -7.08 -6.02
C ILE A 167 -1.74 -6.25 -5.64
N GLY A 168 -1.93 -5.08 -6.24
CA GLY A 168 -3.08 -4.22 -5.97
C GLY A 168 -4.42 -4.89 -6.34
N LEU A 169 -4.48 -5.56 -7.50
CA LEU A 169 -5.64 -6.36 -7.89
C LEU A 169 -5.86 -7.54 -6.93
N GLY A 170 -4.79 -8.22 -6.55
CA GLY A 170 -4.82 -9.34 -5.60
C GLY A 170 -5.32 -8.96 -4.21
N ALA A 171 -4.85 -7.84 -3.66
CA ALA A 171 -5.32 -7.30 -2.38
C ALA A 171 -6.82 -6.97 -2.40
N ALA A 172 -7.37 -6.57 -3.56
CA ALA A 172 -8.80 -6.30 -3.70
C ALA A 172 -9.68 -7.56 -3.76
N LEU A 173 -9.10 -8.77 -3.94
CA LEU A 173 -9.87 -10.01 -4.12
C LEU A 173 -10.45 -10.58 -2.82
N THR A 174 -9.82 -10.37 -1.66
CA THR A 174 -10.39 -10.81 -0.37
C THR A 174 -10.12 -9.79 0.74
N PRO A 175 -11.08 -9.53 1.64
CA PRO A 175 -10.93 -8.56 2.74
C PRO A 175 -10.07 -9.10 3.90
N LEU A 176 -9.30 -10.18 3.71
CA LEU A 176 -8.46 -10.79 4.75
C LEU A 176 -7.10 -10.11 4.92
N GLY A 177 -6.67 -9.30 3.95
CA GLY A 177 -5.33 -8.71 3.86
C GLY A 177 -5.12 -7.43 4.66
N GLU A 178 -5.81 -7.26 5.80
CA GLU A 178 -5.54 -6.15 6.72
C GLU A 178 -4.21 -6.43 7.47
N PRO A 179 -3.33 -5.43 7.63
CA PRO A 179 -3.66 -4.02 7.68
C PRO A 179 -3.20 -3.25 6.44
N LEU A 180 -4.09 -2.37 5.98
CA LEU A 180 -3.66 -1.05 5.53
C LEU A 180 -3.08 -0.30 6.72
#